data_AF-A0A2V6KZZ8-F1
#
_entry.id   AF-A0A2V6KZZ8-F1
#
_cell.length_a   1.000
_cell.length_b   1.000
_cell.length_c   1.000
_cell.angle_alpha   90.00
_cell.angle_beta   90.00
_cell.angle_gamma   90.00
#
_symmetry.space_group_name_H-M   'P 1'
#
loop_
_entity.id
_entity.type
_entity.pdbx_description
1 polymer ?
#
loop_
_entity_poly.entity_id
_entity_poly.type
_entity_poly.pdbx_seq_one_letter_code
_entity_poly.pdbx_strand_id
1 'polypeptide(L)'
;MIDKVRKILGLSSHKTGNKLILSVEKLESRVALLENRLLEEYSVERKSSRNIVGSVYKGKVKNIEMGLKAMFVDIGFEKNAFLHFWDAIPAALDSGIEEIDRSANRRPRKRITAKDIPSIYPVGSDVIVQVTKGPIGTKGP
;
A
#
# COMPACT_ATOMS: atom_id res chain seq x y z
N MET A 1 -4.13 18.72 -41.94
CA MET A 1 -4.27 18.42 -43.39
C MET A 1 -3.39 17.26 -43.83
N ILE A 2 -2.14 17.20 -43.35
CA ILE A 2 -1.13 16.16 -43.67
C ILE A 2 -1.53 14.76 -43.17
N ASP A 3 -2.20 14.65 -42.01
CA ASP A 3 -2.58 13.35 -41.44
C ASP A 3 -3.67 12.63 -42.24
N LYS A 4 -4.55 13.39 -42.90
CA LYS A 4 -5.61 12.84 -43.76
C LYS A 4 -5.01 12.19 -45.01
N VAL A 5 -3.97 12.80 -45.57
CA VAL A 5 -3.23 12.29 -46.74
C VAL A 5 -2.43 11.04 -46.39
N ARG A 6 -1.76 11.01 -45.23
CA ARG A 6 -1.04 9.82 -44.74
C ARG A 6 -1.95 8.62 -44.48
N LYS A 7 -3.20 8.85 -44.06
CA LYS A 7 -4.21 7.81 -43.82
C LYS A 7 -4.72 7.17 -45.12
N ILE A 8 -4.83 7.95 -46.20
CA ILE A 8 -5.25 7.48 -47.53
C ILE A 8 -4.16 6.65 -48.22
N LEU A 9 -2.88 7.01 -48.01
CA LEU A 9 -1.74 6.33 -48.61
C LEU A 9 -1.30 5.03 -47.88
N GLY A 10 -2.04 4.57 -46.87
CA GLY A 10 -1.65 3.40 -46.06
C GLY A 10 -0.39 3.63 -45.21
N LEU A 11 0.18 4.83 -45.21
CA LEU A 11 1.39 5.23 -44.48
C LEU A 11 1.13 5.55 -43.01
N SER A 12 -0.11 5.43 -42.55
CA SER A 12 -0.51 5.66 -41.17
C SER A 12 -0.14 4.47 -40.26
N SER A 13 1.15 4.21 -40.08
CA SER A 13 1.60 3.36 -38.96
C SER A 13 1.82 4.22 -37.73
N HIS A 14 0.74 4.65 -37.10
CA HIS A 14 0.83 5.21 -35.76
C HIS A 14 -0.21 4.50 -34.92
N LYS A 15 0.18 3.37 -34.30
CA LYS A 15 -0.52 2.87 -33.11
C LYS A 15 -0.57 4.02 -32.11
N THR A 16 -1.67 4.77 -32.13
CA THR A 16 -2.08 5.75 -31.14
C THR A 16 -2.60 4.96 -29.96
N GLY A 17 -1.76 4.81 -28.96
CA GLY A 17 -2.05 4.06 -27.76
C GLY A 17 -0.97 4.34 -26.73
N ASN A 18 -1.33 4.14 -25.48
CA ASN A 18 -0.44 4.36 -24.36
C ASN A 18 0.69 3.34 -24.42
N LYS A 19 1.93 3.80 -24.28
CA LYS A 19 3.13 2.95 -24.24
C LYS A 19 3.90 3.22 -22.97
N LEU A 20 4.33 2.16 -22.29
CA LEU A 20 5.31 2.24 -21.23
C LEU A 20 6.68 1.85 -21.78
N ILE A 21 7.67 2.73 -21.62
CA ILE A 21 9.07 2.45 -21.93
C ILE A 21 9.79 2.23 -20.61
N LEU A 22 10.38 1.05 -20.44
CA LEU A 22 11.18 0.70 -19.26
C LEU A 22 12.66 0.62 -19.65
N SER A 23 13.52 1.32 -18.90
CA SER A 23 14.97 1.17 -18.96
C SER A 23 15.45 0.75 -17.57
N VAL A 24 15.98 -0.47 -17.49
CA VAL A 24 16.37 -1.10 -16.22
C VAL A 24 17.89 -1.25 -16.21
N GLU A 25 18.56 -0.43 -15.41
CA GLU A 25 20.00 -0.41 -15.26
C GLU A 25 20.43 -0.84 -13.86
N LYS A 26 21.74 -1.05 -13.65
CA LYS A 26 22.25 -1.55 -12.36
C LYS A 26 21.91 -0.64 -11.18
N LEU A 27 21.89 0.68 -11.36
CA LEU A 27 21.75 1.67 -10.29
C LEU A 27 20.37 2.32 -10.23
N GLU A 28 19.65 2.33 -11.36
CA GLU A 28 18.34 2.96 -11.46
C GLU A 28 17.46 2.29 -12.51
N SER A 29 16.15 2.38 -12.28
CA SER A 29 15.10 1.98 -13.20
C SER A 29 14.33 3.22 -13.62
N ARG A 30 14.09 3.38 -14.91
CA ARG A 30 13.38 4.52 -15.49
C ARG A 30 12.14 4.02 -16.21
N VAL A 31 11.01 4.69 -15.99
CA VAL A 31 9.74 4.37 -16.64
C VAL A 31 9.19 5.64 -17.27
N ALA A 32 8.85 5.58 -18.56
CA ALA A 32 8.22 6.66 -19.29
C ALA A 32 6.86 6.23 -19.84
N LEU A 33 5.81 7.00 -19.56
CA LEU A 33 4.50 6.86 -20.20
C LEU A 33 4.46 7.76 -21.43
N LEU A 34 4.28 7.16 -22.60
CA LEU A 34 4.01 7.87 -23.83
C LEU A 34 2.54 7.74 -24.21
N GLU A 35 1.86 8.86 -24.42
CA GLU A 35 0.55 8.91 -25.05
C GLU A 35 0.69 9.54 -26.44
N ASN A 36 0.26 8.83 -27.49
CA ASN A 36 0.39 9.30 -28.87
C ASN A 36 1.81 9.74 -29.26
N ARG A 37 2.83 9.10 -28.66
CA ARG A 37 4.28 9.38 -28.81
C ARG A 37 4.76 10.67 -28.15
N LEU A 38 3.91 11.35 -27.39
CA LEU A 38 4.29 12.43 -26.50
C LEU A 38 4.57 11.85 -25.11
N LEU A 39 5.57 12.41 -24.42
CA LEU A 39 5.91 12.01 -23.07
C LEU A 39 4.97 12.69 -22.09
N GLU A 40 4.18 11.90 -21.36
CA GLU A 40 3.24 12.39 -20.35
C GLU A 40 3.80 12.26 -18.93
N GLU A 41 4.43 11.12 -18.61
CA GLU A 41 5.00 10.87 -17.29
C GLU A 41 6.40 10.25 -17.41
N TYR A 42 7.32 10.66 -16.53
CA TYR A 42 8.66 10.11 -16.41
C TYR A 42 9.03 9.91 -14.94
N SER A 43 9.27 8.66 -14.56
CA SER A 43 9.64 8.26 -13.20
C SER A 43 11.02 7.59 -13.19
N VAL A 44 11.79 7.86 -12.14
CA VAL A 44 13.11 7.28 -11.90
C VAL A 44 13.19 6.74 -10.50
N GLU A 45 13.44 5.44 -10.37
CA GLU A 45 13.65 4.76 -9.11
C GLU A 45 15.13 4.38 -8.96
N ARG A 46 15.76 4.74 -7.85
CA ARG A 46 17.15 4.39 -7.55
C ARG A 46 17.22 3.36 -6.44
N LYS A 47 18.18 2.44 -6.54
CA LYS A 47 18.35 1.38 -5.52
C LYS A 47 18.65 1.91 -4.11
N SER A 48 19.22 3.11 -4.00
CA SER A 48 19.50 3.78 -2.72
C SER A 48 18.26 4.38 -2.07
N SER A 49 17.21 4.69 -2.84
CA SER A 49 15.95 5.25 -2.35
C SER A 49 14.90 4.14 -2.24
N ARG A 50 14.99 3.31 -1.20
CA ARG A 50 13.91 2.35 -0.91
C ARG A 50 12.70 3.10 -0.37
N ASN A 51 11.73 3.38 -1.23
CA ASN A 51 10.42 3.83 -0.80
C ASN A 51 9.60 2.61 -0.36
N ILE A 52 9.35 2.49 0.94
CA ILE A 52 8.57 1.38 1.50
C ILE A 52 7.09 1.72 1.61
N VAL A 53 6.69 2.97 1.35
CA VAL A 53 5.29 3.39 1.39
C VAL A 53 4.48 2.58 0.37
N GLY A 54 3.32 2.11 0.79
CA GLY A 54 2.43 1.23 0.04
C GLY A 54 2.75 -0.25 0.17
N SER A 55 3.95 -0.62 0.64
CA SER A 55 4.35 -2.02 0.83
C SER A 55 3.56 -2.67 1.96
N VAL A 56 3.24 -3.96 1.79
CA VAL A 56 2.51 -4.77 2.77
C VAL A 56 3.46 -5.78 3.40
N TYR A 57 3.44 -5.87 4.73
CA TYR A 57 4.29 -6.75 5.51
C TYR A 57 3.46 -7.64 6.43
N LYS A 58 3.94 -8.87 6.65
CA LYS A 58 3.55 -9.67 7.81
C LYS A 58 4.48 -9.29 8.96
N GLY A 59 3.95 -8.57 9.93
CA GLY A 59 4.68 -8.15 11.11
C GLY A 59 4.31 -8.94 12.37
N LYS A 60 5.12 -8.80 13.42
CA LYS A 60 4.86 -9.36 14.75
C LYS A 60 4.74 -8.25 15.79
N VAL A 61 3.67 -8.26 16.58
CA VAL A 61 3.48 -7.28 17.66
C VAL A 61 4.57 -7.48 18.72
N LYS A 62 5.43 -6.47 18.92
CA LYS A 62 6.51 -6.52 19.91
C LYS A 62 6.11 -5.90 21.24
N ASN A 63 5.37 -4.79 21.18
CA ASN A 63 4.97 -4.05 22.37
C ASN A 63 3.66 -3.30 22.12
N ILE A 64 2.92 -3.02 23.19
CA ILE A 64 1.65 -2.28 23.16
C ILE A 64 1.71 -1.17 24.20
N GLU A 65 1.55 0.07 23.76
CA GLU A 65 1.60 1.26 24.61
C GLU A 65 0.21 1.89 24.75
N MET A 66 -0.43 1.64 25.89
CA MET A 66 -1.78 2.14 26.17
C MET A 66 -1.85 3.67 26.24
N GLY A 67 -0.79 4.32 26.73
CA GLY A 67 -0.71 5.79 26.80
C GLY A 67 -0.69 6.44 25.41
N LEU A 68 -0.02 5.81 24.45
CA LEU A 68 0.02 6.26 23.05
C LEU A 68 -1.14 5.70 22.21
N LYS A 69 -1.93 4.77 22.78
CA LYS A 69 -2.95 4.00 22.07
C LYS A 69 -2.39 3.41 20.77
N ALA A 70 -1.23 2.77 20.89
CA ALA A 70 -0.49 2.25 19.76
C ALA A 70 0.19 0.92 20.08
N MET A 71 0.52 0.17 19.03
CA MET A 71 1.33 -1.03 19.09
C MET A 71 2.55 -0.87 18.19
N PHE A 72 3.68 -1.44 18.63
CA PHE A 72 4.91 -1.48 17.86
C PHE A 72 5.04 -2.84 17.20
N VAL A 73 5.15 -2.83 15.88
CA VAL A 73 5.14 -4.04 15.04
C VAL A 73 6.51 -4.20 14.38
N ASP A 74 7.14 -5.34 14.62
CA ASP A 74 8.37 -5.72 13.91
C ASP A 74 8.01 -6.20 12.52
N ILE A 75 8.51 -5.50 11.50
CA ILE A 75 8.33 -5.80 10.07
C ILE A 75 9.67 -6.13 9.40
N GLY A 76 10.72 -6.44 10.17
CA GLY A 76 12.05 -6.79 9.66
C GLY A 76 12.96 -5.59 9.34
N PHE A 77 12.60 -4.40 9.82
CA PHE A 77 13.46 -3.20 9.76
C PHE A 77 14.17 -2.99 11.09
N GLU A 78 15.22 -2.16 11.09
CA GLU A 78 16.00 -1.84 12.30
C GLU A 78 15.12 -1.25 13.42
N LYS A 79 14.04 -0.56 13.05
CA LYS A 79 13.06 0.02 13.97
C LYS A 79 11.69 -0.59 13.74
N ASN A 80 11.01 -0.89 14.84
CA ASN A 80 9.63 -1.33 14.80
C ASN A 80 8.73 -0.24 14.20
N ALA A 81 7.76 -0.67 13.40
CA ALA A 81 6.73 0.18 12.84
C ALA A 81 5.74 0.61 13.92
N PHE A 82 5.17 1.80 13.75
CA PHE A 82 4.16 2.35 14.65
C PHE A 82 2.75 2.10 14.08
N LEU A 83 1.90 1.43 14.84
CA LEU A 83 0.51 1.17 14.45
C LEU A 83 -0.44 1.73 15.51
N HIS A 84 -1.21 2.77 15.16
CA HIS A 84 -2.19 3.37 16.04
C HIS A 84 -3.44 2.47 16.17
N PHE A 85 -4.07 2.44 17.33
CA PHE A 85 -5.23 1.57 17.59
C PHE A 85 -6.39 1.82 16.64
N TRP A 86 -6.67 3.07 16.29
CA TRP A 86 -7.74 3.40 15.31
C TRP A 86 -7.49 2.82 13.91
N ASP A 87 -6.23 2.58 13.54
CA ASP A 87 -5.90 1.99 12.24
C ASP A 87 -5.94 0.45 12.30
N ALA A 88 -5.83 -0.14 13.49
CA ALA A 88 -5.95 -1.58 13.71
C ALA A 88 -7.40 -2.08 13.90
N ILE A 89 -8.30 -1.21 14.38
CA ILE A 89 -9.71 -1.52 14.60
C ILE A 89 -10.43 -1.91 13.29
N PRO A 90 -10.26 -1.20 12.15
CA PRO A 90 -10.85 -1.60 10.87
C PRO A 90 -10.51 -3.04 10.48
N ALA A 91 -9.25 -3.46 10.65
CA ALA A 91 -8.82 -4.83 10.37
C ALA A 91 -9.41 -5.87 11.36
N ALA A 92 -9.58 -5.49 12.63
CA ALA A 92 -10.18 -6.37 13.63
C ALA A 92 -11.65 -6.67 13.34
N LEU A 93 -12.41 -5.66 12.88
CA LEU A 93 -13.81 -5.85 12.49
C LEU A 93 -13.97 -6.64 11.18
N ASP A 94 -13.05 -6.49 10.23
CA ASP A 94 -13.07 -7.16 8.92
C ASP A 94 -12.69 -8.64 8.99
N SER A 95 -12.01 -9.08 10.07
CA SER A 95 -11.75 -10.49 10.34
C SER A 95 -13.01 -11.32 10.67
N GLY A 96 -14.16 -10.65 10.84
CA GLY A 96 -15.46 -11.31 10.88
C GLY A 96 -15.86 -11.73 9.47
N ILE A 97 -15.57 -12.98 9.12
CA ILE A 97 -16.25 -13.73 8.04
C ILE A 97 -17.71 -13.26 8.01
N GLU A 98 -18.15 -12.65 6.90
CA GLU A 98 -19.57 -12.38 6.70
C GLU A 98 -20.29 -13.73 6.59
N GLU A 99 -20.67 -14.32 7.73
CA GLU A 99 -21.73 -15.31 7.73
C GLU A 99 -22.97 -14.62 7.20
N ILE A 100 -23.34 -14.94 5.97
CA ILE A 100 -24.66 -14.62 5.41
C ILE A 100 -25.66 -15.49 6.16
N ASP A 101 -25.97 -15.11 7.40
CA ASP A 101 -27.03 -15.73 8.17
C ASP A 101 -28.36 -15.23 7.60
N ARG A 102 -29.10 -16.13 6.93
CA ARG A 102 -30.43 -15.83 6.34
C ARG A 102 -31.50 -15.61 7.40
N SER A 103 -31.16 -15.62 8.69
CA SER A 103 -32.07 -15.43 9.80
C SER A 103 -32.09 -13.98 10.29
N ALA A 104 -33.28 -13.43 10.44
CA ALA A 104 -33.57 -12.02 10.77
C ALA A 104 -33.23 -11.60 12.22
N ASN A 105 -32.15 -12.12 12.82
CA ASN A 105 -31.70 -11.72 14.16
C ASN A 105 -30.39 -10.94 14.08
N ARG A 106 -30.49 -9.65 13.71
CA ARG A 106 -29.36 -8.71 13.79
C ARG A 106 -29.02 -8.43 15.25
N ARG A 107 -28.15 -9.26 15.86
CA ARG A 107 -27.50 -8.92 17.12
C ARG A 107 -26.69 -7.63 16.92
N PRO A 108 -26.76 -6.64 17.83
CA PRO A 108 -25.97 -5.42 17.71
C PRO A 108 -24.49 -5.79 17.71
N ARG A 109 -23.77 -5.44 16.63
CA ARG A 109 -22.31 -5.64 16.54
C ARG A 109 -21.66 -4.89 17.71
N LYS A 110 -20.99 -5.62 18.60
CA LYS A 110 -20.28 -5.04 19.74
C LYS A 110 -19.23 -4.08 19.19
N ARG A 111 -19.31 -2.79 19.55
CA ARG A 111 -18.38 -1.77 19.07
C ARG A 111 -17.02 -2.02 19.69
N ILE A 112 -16.06 -2.49 18.89
CA ILE A 112 -14.67 -2.67 19.33
C ILE A 112 -14.12 -1.29 19.70
N THR A 113 -13.52 -1.20 20.88
CA THR A 113 -12.88 0.02 21.37
C THR A 113 -11.37 -0.15 21.44
N ALA A 114 -10.66 0.97 21.58
CA ALA A 114 -9.23 1.00 21.85
C ALA A 114 -8.78 0.11 23.02
N LYS A 115 -9.65 -0.15 24.01
CA LYS A 115 -9.34 -0.99 25.17
C LYS A 115 -9.30 -2.49 24.83
N ASP A 116 -9.97 -2.89 23.75
CA ASP A 116 -10.04 -4.30 23.34
C ASP A 116 -8.83 -4.73 22.51
N ILE A 117 -8.06 -3.76 21.97
CA ILE A 117 -6.93 -4.00 21.08
C ILE A 117 -5.87 -4.94 21.64
N PRO A 118 -5.42 -4.81 22.91
CA PRO A 118 -4.45 -5.74 23.48
C PRO A 118 -4.94 -7.19 23.55
N SER A 119 -6.25 -7.40 23.63
CA SER A 119 -6.87 -8.74 23.62
C SER A 119 -6.95 -9.31 22.20
N ILE A 120 -7.24 -8.45 21.22
CA ILE A 120 -7.36 -8.83 19.80
C ILE A 120 -5.98 -9.11 19.20
N TYR A 121 -5.00 -8.26 19.49
CA TYR A 121 -3.63 -8.34 19.00
C TYR A 121 -2.65 -8.41 20.18
N PRO A 122 -2.57 -9.54 20.90
CA PRO A 122 -1.65 -9.68 22.02
C PRO A 122 -0.19 -9.62 21.53
N VAL A 123 0.72 -9.28 22.44
CA VAL A 123 2.16 -9.29 22.15
C VAL A 123 2.58 -10.68 21.64
N GLY A 124 3.34 -10.69 20.55
CA GLY A 124 3.77 -11.90 19.86
C GLY A 124 2.81 -12.37 18.76
N SER A 125 1.60 -11.80 18.63
CA SER A 125 0.70 -12.09 17.51
C SER A 125 1.24 -11.59 16.18
N ASP A 126 0.86 -12.27 15.10
CA ASP A 126 1.15 -11.84 13.73
C ASP A 126 0.05 -10.89 13.24
N VAL A 127 0.44 -9.85 12.50
CA VAL A 127 -0.47 -8.86 11.91
C VAL A 127 -0.01 -8.49 10.51
N ILE A 128 -0.96 -8.37 9.57
CA ILE A 128 -0.69 -7.83 8.23
C ILE A 128 -0.82 -6.31 8.30
N VAL A 129 0.21 -5.59 7.88
CA VAL A 129 0.25 -4.12 7.92
C VAL A 129 0.67 -3.56 6.58
N GLN A 130 0.12 -2.39 6.22
CA GLN A 130 0.55 -1.61 5.08
C GLN A 130 1.25 -0.35 5.56
N VAL A 131 2.42 -0.07 5.00
CA VAL A 131 3.17 1.15 5.33
C VAL A 131 2.50 2.34 4.64
N THR A 132 1.98 3.29 5.41
CA THR A 132 1.37 4.52 4.87
C THR A 132 2.33 5.70 4.87
N LYS A 133 3.36 5.67 5.73
CA LYS A 133 4.37 6.71 5.87
C LYS A 133 5.76 6.08 5.97
N GLY A 134 6.76 6.70 5.34
CA GLY A 134 8.15 6.28 5.49
C GLY A 134 8.71 6.64 6.88
N PRO A 135 9.89 6.12 7.24
CA PRO A 135 10.55 6.47 8.50
C PRO A 135 10.86 7.97 8.56
N ILE A 136 10.56 8.60 9.70
CA ILE A 136 10.82 10.03 9.93
C ILE A 136 11.86 10.19 11.04
N GLY A 137 13.09 10.54 10.64
CA GLY A 137 14.20 10.77 11.57
C GLY A 137 14.48 9.52 12.41
N THR A 138 14.23 9.61 13.72
CA THR A 138 14.44 8.48 14.63
C THR A 138 13.25 7.53 14.75
N LYS A 139 12.08 7.86 14.19
CA LYS A 139 10.88 7.02 14.26
C LYS A 139 10.88 5.96 13.17
N GLY A 140 10.41 4.75 13.52
CA GLY A 140 10.12 3.70 12.54
C GLY A 140 8.99 4.13 11.58
N PRO A 141 8.75 3.34 10.53
CA PRO A 141 7.69 3.59 9.57
C PRO A 141 6.28 3.44 10.16
#